data_AF-A0A075A0K4-F1
#
_entry.id   AF-A0A075A0K4-F1
#
_cell.length_a   1.000
_cell.length_b   1.000
_cell.length_c   1.000
_cell.angle_alpha   90.00
_cell.angle_beta   90.00
_cell.angle_gamma   90.00
#
_symmetry.space_group_name_H-M   'P 1'
#
loop_
_entity.id
_entity.type
_entity.pdbx_description
1 polymer ?
#
loop_
_entity_poly.entity_id
_entity_poly.type
_entity_poly.pdbx_seq_one_letter_code
_entity_poly.pdbx_strand_id
1 'polypeptide(L)'
;MLTSLGGLRMELEDCAFETLKDIVVTVEACEAFKDIDVALLVGAMPRKEGMERKDLLKANVNIFKEQGKALDQFAKKTVKVLVVGNPANTNCLMMSKNAPSIPQENFTALTRLDFNRAKSQIALRLGVPVSAVKNCIIWGNHSNTQFADVAHAKVMLPGGEKSVYEAVKDDSWIRNEYLSTIQKRGAAIISARKLSSAMSAAKAIVDHMHDWWFGTKPGEWVTMSVISDGSYGAPLDIMFSFPVEIKDKKWKIVKNLSMDDWAKSKFKITADELVEEREMALST
;
A
#
# COMPACT_ATOMS: atom_id res chain seq x y z
N MET A 1 1.87 5.00 -27.73
CA MET A 1 1.84 5.36 -26.28
C MET A 1 1.48 6.82 -26.11
N LEU A 2 2.28 7.75 -26.66
CA LEU A 2 2.01 9.21 -26.59
C LEU A 2 0.62 9.60 -27.11
N THR A 3 0.14 9.02 -28.22
CA THR A 3 -1.21 9.27 -28.74
C THR A 3 -2.31 8.92 -27.73
N SER A 4 -2.18 7.80 -27.02
CA SER A 4 -3.17 7.37 -26.02
C SER A 4 -3.10 8.20 -24.74
N LEU A 5 -1.89 8.60 -24.30
CA LEU A 5 -1.72 9.55 -23.20
C LEU A 5 -2.27 10.94 -23.56
N GLY A 6 -2.14 11.34 -24.84
CA GLY A 6 -2.74 12.56 -25.37
C GLY A 6 -4.27 12.55 -25.27
N GLY A 7 -4.92 11.41 -25.52
CA GLY A 7 -6.35 11.27 -25.28
C GLY A 7 -6.75 11.46 -23.81
N LEU A 8 -5.97 10.90 -22.87
CA LEU A 8 -6.22 11.10 -21.44
C LEU A 8 -6.05 12.57 -21.02
N ARG A 9 -5.07 13.27 -21.60
CA ARG A 9 -4.91 14.72 -21.39
C ARG A 9 -6.17 15.48 -21.84
N MET A 10 -6.72 15.16 -23.01
CA MET A 10 -7.95 15.79 -23.50
C MET A 10 -9.11 15.56 -22.53
N GLU A 11 -9.31 14.33 -22.04
CA GLU A 11 -10.36 14.03 -21.06
C GLU A 11 -10.18 14.80 -19.73
N LEU A 12 -8.93 15.01 -19.28
CA LEU A 12 -8.64 15.83 -18.10
C LEU A 12 -8.94 17.32 -18.33
N GLU A 13 -8.64 17.85 -19.51
CA GLU A 13 -8.97 19.23 -19.92
C GLU A 13 -10.50 19.43 -19.97
N ASP A 14 -11.23 18.44 -20.49
CA ASP A 14 -12.70 18.44 -20.60
C ASP A 14 -13.41 18.37 -19.25
N CYS A 15 -12.75 17.91 -18.19
CA CYS A 15 -13.32 17.84 -16.85
C CYS A 15 -13.42 19.20 -16.13
N ALA A 16 -12.79 20.25 -16.66
CA ALA A 16 -12.86 21.61 -16.12
C ALA A 16 -12.50 21.73 -14.61
N PHE A 17 -11.48 20.99 -14.17
CA PHE A 17 -11.04 21.02 -12.76
C PHE A 17 -10.39 22.36 -12.40
N GLU A 18 -10.99 23.13 -11.49
CA GLU A 18 -10.44 24.43 -11.03
C GLU A 18 -9.03 24.32 -10.42
N THR A 19 -8.72 23.17 -9.83
CA THR A 19 -7.43 22.88 -9.19
C THR A 19 -6.35 22.41 -10.16
N LEU A 20 -6.71 21.99 -11.38
CA LEU A 20 -5.76 21.52 -12.39
C LEU A 20 -5.21 22.71 -13.16
N LYS A 21 -3.92 23.01 -12.98
CA LYS A 21 -3.27 24.19 -13.58
C LYS A 21 -2.47 23.88 -14.84
N ASP A 22 -1.90 22.69 -14.93
CA ASP A 22 -1.09 22.26 -16.06
C ASP A 22 -1.07 20.72 -16.17
N ILE A 23 -0.82 20.21 -17.38
CA ILE A 23 -0.67 18.78 -17.68
C ILE A 23 0.55 18.57 -18.57
N VAL A 24 1.56 17.91 -18.02
CA VAL A 24 2.74 17.46 -18.77
C VAL A 24 2.57 15.99 -19.16
N VAL A 25 2.67 15.69 -20.46
CA VAL A 25 2.68 14.33 -21.00
C VAL A 25 4.03 14.06 -21.61
N THR A 26 4.76 13.10 -21.05
CA THR A 26 6.13 12.79 -21.48
C THR A 26 6.45 11.32 -21.36
N VAL A 27 7.51 10.89 -22.05
CA VAL A 27 8.17 9.60 -21.90
C VAL A 27 9.57 9.74 -21.29
N GLU A 28 10.02 10.98 -21.07
CA GLU A 28 11.33 11.30 -20.53
C GLU A 28 11.26 11.42 -19.00
N ALA A 29 12.04 10.59 -18.30
CA ALA A 29 12.02 10.55 -16.84
C ALA A 29 12.47 11.89 -16.21
N CYS A 30 13.38 12.61 -16.87
CA CYS A 30 13.87 13.90 -16.38
C CYS A 30 12.79 14.98 -16.37
N GLU A 31 11.86 14.95 -17.33
CA GLU A 31 10.73 15.86 -17.38
C GLU A 31 9.63 15.39 -16.41
N ALA A 32 9.34 14.09 -16.38
CA ALA A 32 8.31 13.51 -15.52
C ALA A 32 8.58 13.71 -14.02
N PHE A 33 9.84 13.67 -13.60
CA PHE A 33 10.23 13.77 -12.18
C PHE A 33 10.78 15.14 -11.79
N LYS A 34 10.82 16.12 -12.70
CA LYS A 34 11.37 17.44 -12.40
C LYS A 34 10.58 18.16 -11.31
N ASP A 35 11.24 18.50 -10.22
CA ASP A 35 10.72 19.37 -9.14
C ASP A 35 9.37 18.93 -8.52
N ILE A 36 9.00 17.64 -8.64
CA ILE A 36 7.73 17.12 -8.14
C ILE A 36 7.68 17.01 -6.62
N ASP A 37 6.48 17.18 -6.05
CA ASP A 37 6.21 17.01 -4.61
C ASP A 37 5.67 15.62 -4.25
N VAL A 38 5.04 14.93 -5.22
CA VAL A 38 4.46 13.60 -5.06
C VAL A 38 4.77 12.76 -6.30
N ALA A 39 5.19 11.51 -6.10
CA ALA A 39 5.39 10.52 -7.15
C ALA A 39 4.47 9.31 -6.92
N LEU A 40 3.60 9.02 -7.90
CA LEU A 40 2.69 7.86 -7.89
C LEU A 40 3.17 6.80 -8.90
N LEU A 41 3.86 5.77 -8.42
CA LEU A 41 4.53 4.80 -9.27
C LEU A 41 3.59 3.60 -9.52
N VAL A 42 2.68 3.81 -10.46
CA VAL A 42 1.63 2.84 -10.84
C VAL A 42 2.12 1.83 -11.87
N GLY A 43 2.94 2.27 -12.81
CA GLY A 43 3.47 1.44 -13.88
C GLY A 43 4.43 0.37 -13.37
N ALA A 44 4.14 -0.89 -13.67
CA ALA A 44 5.00 -2.04 -13.44
C ALA A 44 4.80 -3.04 -14.59
N MET A 45 5.80 -3.90 -14.82
CA MET A 45 5.66 -4.98 -15.78
C MET A 45 4.66 -6.00 -15.22
N PRO A 46 3.52 -6.24 -15.89
CA PRO A 46 2.60 -7.29 -15.47
C PRO A 46 3.22 -8.66 -15.73
N ARG A 47 2.81 -9.65 -14.93
CA ARG A 47 3.19 -11.04 -15.17
C ARG A 47 2.69 -11.50 -16.54
N LYS A 48 3.60 -12.00 -17.37
CA LYS A 48 3.28 -12.63 -18.67
C LYS A 48 3.18 -14.15 -18.52
N GLU A 49 2.47 -14.78 -19.45
CA GLU A 49 2.42 -16.24 -19.55
C GLU A 49 3.85 -16.81 -19.70
N GLY A 50 4.15 -17.90 -18.99
CA GLY A 50 5.49 -18.51 -18.94
C GLY A 50 6.52 -17.81 -18.06
N MET A 51 6.23 -16.63 -17.50
CA MET A 51 7.17 -15.90 -16.63
C MET A 51 7.17 -16.47 -15.20
N GLU A 52 8.37 -16.83 -14.72
CA GLU A 52 8.57 -17.21 -13.33
C GLU A 52 8.51 -15.99 -12.39
N ARG A 53 8.29 -16.24 -11.09
CA ARG A 53 8.27 -15.16 -10.07
C ARG A 53 9.59 -14.38 -10.06
N LYS A 54 10.72 -15.08 -10.21
CA LYS A 54 12.06 -14.50 -10.20
C LYS A 54 12.27 -13.55 -11.39
N ASP A 55 11.82 -13.93 -12.58
CA ASP A 55 11.94 -13.10 -13.79
C ASP A 55 11.11 -11.83 -13.68
N LEU A 56 9.88 -11.95 -13.18
CA LEU A 56 8.99 -10.81 -12.94
C LEU A 56 9.60 -9.84 -11.93
N LEU A 57 10.15 -10.37 -10.84
CA LEU A 57 10.82 -9.59 -9.82
C LEU A 57 12.03 -8.88 -10.42
N LYS A 58 12.91 -9.59 -11.13
CA LYS A 58 14.10 -9.02 -11.78
C LYS A 58 13.77 -7.89 -12.76
N ALA A 59 12.76 -8.09 -13.60
CA ALA A 59 12.33 -7.07 -14.56
C ALA A 59 11.82 -5.80 -13.86
N ASN A 60 10.96 -5.95 -12.84
CA ASN A 60 10.44 -4.81 -12.11
C ASN A 60 11.51 -4.11 -11.25
N VAL A 61 12.40 -4.87 -10.59
CA VAL A 61 13.50 -4.30 -9.82
C VAL A 61 14.34 -3.34 -10.68
N ASN A 62 14.67 -3.71 -11.92
CA ASN A 62 15.42 -2.82 -12.81
C ASN A 62 14.65 -1.55 -13.17
N ILE A 63 13.34 -1.64 -13.44
CA ILE A 63 12.49 -0.47 -13.69
C ILE A 63 12.53 0.49 -12.49
N PHE A 64 12.35 -0.03 -11.28
CA PHE A 64 12.29 0.78 -10.07
C PHE A 64 13.66 1.29 -9.60
N LYS A 65 14.77 0.59 -9.92
CA LYS A 65 16.14 1.10 -9.75
C LYS A 65 16.35 2.36 -10.60
N GLU A 66 16.02 2.31 -11.89
CA GLU A 66 16.20 3.45 -12.80
C GLU A 66 15.27 4.62 -12.46
N GLN A 67 14.01 4.34 -12.11
CA GLN A 67 13.09 5.39 -11.63
C GLN A 67 13.58 5.99 -10.30
N GLY A 68 14.18 5.20 -9.40
CA GLY A 68 14.83 5.68 -8.19
C GLY A 68 15.95 6.66 -8.48
N LYS A 69 16.87 6.32 -9.38
CA LYS A 69 17.95 7.23 -9.82
C LYS A 69 17.41 8.52 -10.43
N ALA A 70 16.35 8.43 -11.23
CA ALA A 70 15.74 9.60 -11.84
C ALA A 70 15.06 10.50 -10.79
N LEU A 71 14.35 9.93 -9.80
CA LEU A 71 13.82 10.68 -8.66
C LEU A 71 14.96 11.35 -7.87
N ASP A 72 16.04 10.60 -7.59
CA ASP A 72 17.21 11.10 -6.88
C ASP A 72 17.87 12.28 -7.60
N GLN A 73 17.85 12.29 -8.93
CA GLN A 73 18.46 13.35 -9.71
C GLN A 73 17.54 14.57 -9.87
N PHE A 74 16.26 14.36 -10.19
CA PHE A 74 15.40 15.42 -10.71
C PHE A 74 14.29 15.88 -9.75
N ALA A 75 13.88 15.05 -8.79
CA ALA A 75 12.83 15.41 -7.86
C ALA A 75 13.34 16.24 -6.68
N LYS A 76 12.41 16.98 -6.05
CA LYS A 76 12.65 17.59 -4.74
C LYS A 76 13.00 16.50 -3.73
N LYS A 77 13.94 16.78 -2.83
CA LYS A 77 14.32 15.79 -1.78
C LYS A 77 13.22 15.56 -0.75
N THR A 78 12.22 16.46 -0.72
CA THR A 78 11.01 16.35 0.09
C THR A 78 9.88 15.56 -0.58
N VAL A 79 10.08 15.07 -1.82
CA VAL A 79 9.06 14.33 -2.58
C VAL A 79 8.50 13.17 -1.76
N LYS A 80 7.18 12.95 -1.82
CA LYS A 80 6.51 11.78 -1.23
C LYS A 80 6.24 10.74 -2.32
N VAL A 81 6.81 9.55 -2.15
CA VAL A 81 6.81 8.48 -3.14
C VAL A 81 5.90 7.35 -2.68
N LEU A 82 4.92 7.03 -3.52
CA LEU A 82 3.99 5.92 -3.32
C LEU A 82 4.12 4.91 -4.47
N VAL A 83 4.61 3.72 -4.14
CA VAL A 83 4.73 2.60 -5.08
C VAL A 83 3.49 1.73 -5.04
N VAL A 84 2.89 1.54 -6.21
CA VAL A 84 1.66 0.75 -6.40
C VAL A 84 1.95 -0.47 -7.29
N GLY A 85 2.85 -0.32 -8.26
CA GLY A 85 3.22 -1.39 -9.17
C GLY A 85 3.87 -2.59 -8.45
N ASN A 86 3.39 -3.80 -8.74
CA ASN A 86 3.81 -5.02 -8.04
C ASN A 86 5.16 -5.58 -8.52
N PRO A 87 5.94 -6.25 -7.63
CA PRO A 87 5.72 -6.42 -6.18
C PRO A 87 5.99 -5.13 -5.39
N ALA A 88 4.94 -4.52 -4.81
CA ALA A 88 4.98 -3.11 -4.42
C ALA A 88 6.00 -2.82 -3.31
N ASN A 89 6.05 -3.65 -2.27
CA ASN A 89 6.99 -3.52 -1.16
C ASN A 89 8.45 -3.59 -1.65
N THR A 90 8.78 -4.63 -2.40
CA THR A 90 10.15 -4.89 -2.89
C THR A 90 10.59 -3.85 -3.93
N ASN A 91 9.69 -3.45 -4.84
CA ASN A 91 9.93 -2.36 -5.79
C ASN A 91 10.22 -1.05 -5.06
N CYS A 92 9.46 -0.74 -4.01
CA CYS A 92 9.66 0.45 -3.18
C CYS A 92 11.03 0.43 -2.47
N LEU A 93 11.42 -0.71 -1.90
CA LEU A 93 12.73 -0.86 -1.26
C LEU A 93 13.87 -0.63 -2.25
N MET A 94 13.78 -1.22 -3.44
CA MET A 94 14.83 -1.06 -4.45
C MET A 94 14.91 0.37 -4.97
N MET A 95 13.76 1.02 -5.15
CA MET A 95 13.69 2.43 -5.51
C MET A 95 14.34 3.32 -4.45
N SER A 96 14.01 3.13 -3.16
CA SER A 96 14.58 3.95 -2.07
C SER A 96 16.09 3.75 -1.93
N LYS A 97 16.60 2.53 -2.14
CA LYS A 97 18.05 2.24 -2.15
C LYS A 97 18.80 2.93 -3.30
N ASN A 98 18.11 3.25 -4.40
CA ASN A 98 18.69 3.92 -5.56
C ASN A 98 18.40 5.43 -5.57
N ALA A 99 17.85 5.97 -4.47
CA ALA A 99 17.61 7.38 -4.27
C ALA A 99 18.13 7.88 -2.90
N PRO A 100 19.45 7.76 -2.66
CA PRO A 100 20.01 7.99 -1.32
C PRO A 100 19.91 9.44 -0.83
N SER A 101 19.67 10.42 -1.71
CA SER A 101 19.49 11.82 -1.31
C SER A 101 18.07 12.13 -0.80
N ILE A 102 17.12 11.20 -0.97
CA ILE A 102 15.75 11.31 -0.51
C ILE A 102 15.60 10.49 0.78
N PRO A 103 15.04 11.03 1.88
CA PRO A 103 14.81 10.29 3.11
C PRO A 103 13.99 9.02 2.87
N GLN A 104 14.40 7.89 3.46
CA GLN A 104 13.72 6.60 3.25
C GLN A 104 12.26 6.63 3.72
N GLU A 105 11.93 7.48 4.70
CA GLU A 105 10.57 7.67 5.20
C GLU A 105 9.63 8.32 4.17
N ASN A 106 10.18 8.86 3.09
CA ASN A 106 9.42 9.38 1.97
C ASN A 106 9.08 8.32 0.91
N PHE A 107 9.51 7.07 1.09
CA PHE A 107 9.14 5.96 0.21
C PHE A 107 8.16 5.02 0.91
N THR A 108 7.00 4.81 0.29
CA THR A 108 5.96 3.91 0.82
C THR A 108 5.42 3.01 -0.29
N ALA A 109 4.92 1.84 0.08
CA ALA A 109 4.18 0.95 -0.82
C ALA A 109 2.70 0.85 -0.43
N LEU A 110 1.84 0.70 -1.44
CA LEU A 110 0.39 0.73 -1.26
C LEU A 110 -0.14 -0.57 -0.65
N THR A 111 -0.51 -0.51 0.63
CA THR A 111 -1.33 -1.53 1.32
C THR A 111 -2.71 -0.99 1.74
N ARG A 112 -3.02 0.26 1.35
CA ARG A 112 -4.27 0.94 1.70
C ARG A 112 -5.50 0.27 1.08
N LEU A 113 -5.36 -0.38 -0.07
CA LEU A 113 -6.47 -1.12 -0.68
C LEU A 113 -6.85 -2.33 0.17
N ASP A 114 -5.86 -3.04 0.70
CA ASP A 114 -6.10 -4.18 1.58
C ASP A 114 -6.74 -3.74 2.90
N PHE A 115 -6.26 -2.64 3.48
CA PHE A 115 -6.87 -2.01 4.65
C PHE A 115 -8.34 -1.60 4.38
N ASN A 116 -8.62 -0.99 3.23
CA ASN A 116 -9.99 -0.62 2.84
C ASN A 116 -10.88 -1.86 2.66
N ARG A 117 -10.35 -2.96 2.10
CA ARG A 117 -11.06 -4.25 1.98
C ARG A 117 -11.35 -4.85 3.36
N ALA A 118 -10.36 -4.85 4.26
CA ALA A 118 -10.48 -5.30 5.65
C ALA A 118 -11.62 -4.58 6.37
N LYS A 119 -11.59 -3.24 6.37
CA LYS A 119 -12.67 -2.41 6.93
C LYS A 119 -14.04 -2.74 6.33
N SER A 120 -14.11 -2.88 5.01
CA SER A 120 -15.36 -3.19 4.31
C SER A 120 -15.93 -4.55 4.70
N GLN A 121 -15.11 -5.59 4.86
CA GLN A 121 -15.60 -6.92 5.25
C GLN A 121 -16.17 -6.91 6.67
N ILE A 122 -15.54 -6.19 7.61
CA ILE A 122 -16.10 -6.03 8.97
C ILE A 122 -17.43 -5.26 8.93
N ALA A 123 -17.47 -4.15 8.19
CA ALA A 123 -18.67 -3.33 8.07
C ALA A 123 -19.85 -4.12 7.48
N LEU A 124 -19.61 -4.91 6.44
CA LEU A 124 -20.60 -5.79 5.82
C LEU A 124 -21.07 -6.89 6.78
N ARG A 125 -20.14 -7.54 7.49
CA ARG A 125 -20.46 -8.59 8.46
C ARG A 125 -21.37 -8.10 9.58
N LEU A 126 -21.18 -6.86 10.03
CA LEU A 126 -21.93 -6.25 11.13
C LEU A 126 -23.14 -5.41 10.68
N GLY A 127 -23.33 -5.20 9.37
CA GLY A 127 -24.42 -4.38 8.85
C GLY A 127 -24.30 -2.90 9.22
N VAL A 128 -23.08 -2.36 9.33
CA VAL A 128 -22.82 -0.97 9.74
C VAL A 128 -22.13 -0.17 8.64
N PRO A 129 -22.20 1.18 8.68
CA PRO A 129 -21.41 2.02 7.79
C PRO A 129 -19.90 1.78 7.94
N VAL A 130 -19.14 1.81 6.85
CA VAL A 130 -17.67 1.61 6.89
C VAL A 130 -16.92 2.65 7.74
N SER A 131 -17.50 3.83 7.90
CA SER A 131 -16.99 4.89 8.79
C SER A 131 -17.06 4.52 10.27
N ALA A 132 -17.92 3.56 10.65
CA ALA A 132 -18.02 3.07 12.01
C ALA A 132 -16.86 2.14 12.40
N VAL A 133 -16.15 1.56 11.43
CA VAL A 133 -15.00 0.67 11.65
C VAL A 133 -13.71 1.47 11.60
N LYS A 134 -12.88 1.34 12.63
CA LYS A 134 -11.55 1.96 12.69
C LYS A 134 -10.49 0.99 13.19
N ASN A 135 -9.24 1.35 12.98
CA ASN A 135 -8.09 0.68 13.58
C ASN A 135 -7.88 -0.79 13.18
N CYS A 136 -8.39 -1.20 12.01
CA CYS A 136 -7.91 -2.41 11.33
C CYS A 136 -6.43 -2.28 10.97
N ILE A 137 -5.74 -3.40 10.78
CA ILE A 137 -4.32 -3.41 10.45
C ILE A 137 -4.07 -4.41 9.33
N ILE A 138 -3.24 -4.04 8.36
CA ILE A 138 -2.59 -5.01 7.46
C ILE A 138 -1.12 -5.07 7.86
N TRP A 139 -0.63 -6.24 8.20
CA TRP A 139 0.79 -6.46 8.47
C TRP A 139 1.46 -7.10 7.25
N GLY A 140 2.68 -6.64 6.94
CA GLY A 140 3.59 -7.29 6.00
C GLY A 140 3.50 -6.89 4.54
N ASN A 141 3.50 -7.88 3.66
CA ASN A 141 3.62 -7.69 2.22
C ASN A 141 2.28 -7.31 1.58
N HIS A 142 2.29 -6.56 0.48
CA HIS A 142 1.15 -6.46 -0.43
C HIS A 142 1.06 -7.73 -1.30
N SER A 143 0.69 -8.85 -0.69
CA SER A 143 0.63 -10.17 -1.33
C SER A 143 -0.47 -11.06 -0.72
N ASN A 144 -0.50 -12.34 -1.09
CA ASN A 144 -1.39 -13.32 -0.45
C ASN A 144 -0.92 -13.72 0.96
N THR A 145 0.30 -13.38 1.37
CA THR A 145 0.78 -13.66 2.74
C THR A 145 0.36 -12.58 3.74
N GLN A 146 -0.16 -11.44 3.24
CA GLN A 146 -0.60 -10.32 4.07
C GLN A 146 -1.46 -10.79 5.25
N PHE A 147 -1.28 -10.15 6.40
CA PHE A 147 -2.03 -10.47 7.61
C PHE A 147 -3.00 -9.33 7.95
N ALA A 148 -4.27 -9.53 7.61
CA ALA A 148 -5.35 -8.63 8.00
C ALA A 148 -5.76 -8.90 9.46
N ASP A 149 -5.43 -7.97 10.34
CA ASP A 149 -5.60 -8.07 11.79
C ASP A 149 -6.66 -7.07 12.28
N VAL A 150 -7.52 -7.56 13.18
CA VAL A 150 -8.62 -6.81 13.80
C VAL A 150 -8.62 -6.92 15.32
N ALA A 151 -7.55 -7.45 15.94
CA ALA A 151 -7.42 -7.57 17.40
C ALA A 151 -7.53 -6.22 18.11
N HIS A 152 -7.04 -5.16 17.46
CA HIS A 152 -7.06 -3.78 17.97
C HIS A 152 -8.10 -2.90 17.26
N ALA A 153 -8.86 -3.47 16.33
CA ALA A 153 -9.88 -2.76 15.59
C ALA A 153 -11.11 -2.51 16.46
N LYS A 154 -11.77 -1.38 16.21
CA LYS A 154 -12.98 -0.97 16.92
C LYS A 154 -14.11 -0.68 15.96
N VAL A 155 -15.33 -0.84 16.45
CA VAL A 155 -16.54 -0.56 15.70
C VAL A 155 -17.55 0.22 16.56
N MET A 156 -18.09 1.30 16.00
CA MET A 156 -19.19 2.06 16.61
C MET A 156 -20.53 1.38 16.29
N LEU A 157 -21.24 0.94 17.33
CA LEU A 157 -22.61 0.40 17.23
C LEU A 157 -23.60 1.35 17.91
N PRO A 158 -24.92 1.19 17.72
CA PRO A 158 -25.92 2.01 18.41
C PRO A 158 -25.77 2.02 19.94
N GLY A 159 -25.23 0.94 20.52
CA GLY A 159 -24.95 0.80 21.96
C GLY A 159 -23.55 1.25 22.39
N GLY A 160 -22.78 1.92 21.53
CA GLY A 160 -21.43 2.41 21.81
C GLY A 160 -20.32 1.68 21.04
N GLU A 161 -19.09 2.12 21.28
CA GLU A 161 -17.88 1.56 20.68
C GLU A 161 -17.52 0.22 21.32
N LYS A 162 -17.23 -0.78 20.49
CA LYS A 162 -16.77 -2.11 20.92
C LYS A 162 -15.52 -2.53 20.15
N SER A 163 -14.80 -3.52 20.69
CA SER A 163 -13.80 -4.24 19.88
C SER A 163 -14.49 -5.01 18.75
N VAL A 164 -13.79 -5.19 17.63
CA VAL A 164 -14.34 -5.98 16.51
C VAL A 164 -14.60 -7.43 16.92
N TYR A 165 -13.74 -8.02 17.76
CA TYR A 165 -13.96 -9.37 18.31
C TYR A 165 -15.26 -9.49 19.09
N GLU A 166 -15.55 -8.54 20.01
CA GLU A 166 -16.81 -8.54 20.77
C GLU A 166 -18.05 -8.30 19.93
N ALA A 167 -17.92 -7.53 18.84
CA ALA A 167 -19.03 -7.23 17.95
C ALA A 167 -19.34 -8.40 17.01
N VAL A 168 -18.31 -9.04 16.45
CA VAL A 168 -18.44 -10.14 15.49
C VAL A 168 -18.78 -11.46 16.17
N LYS A 169 -18.21 -11.73 17.36
CA LYS A 169 -18.41 -12.96 18.16
C LYS A 169 -18.22 -14.26 17.38
N ASP A 170 -17.26 -14.28 16.46
CA ASP A 170 -16.97 -15.43 15.59
C ASP A 170 -15.46 -15.46 15.24
N ASP A 171 -14.68 -16.03 16.16
CA ASP A 171 -13.23 -16.16 16.02
C ASP A 171 -12.83 -17.02 14.82
N SER A 172 -13.65 -18.02 14.48
CA SER A 172 -13.39 -18.89 13.32
C SER A 172 -13.50 -18.10 12.03
N TRP A 173 -14.55 -17.27 11.90
CA TRP A 173 -14.71 -16.39 10.75
C TRP A 173 -13.55 -15.40 10.64
N ILE A 174 -13.13 -14.76 11.75
CA ILE A 174 -12.02 -13.80 11.74
C ILE A 174 -10.71 -14.48 11.31
N ARG A 175 -10.37 -15.62 11.93
CA ARG A 175 -9.07 -16.28 11.71
C ARG A 175 -8.97 -17.01 10.37
N ASN A 176 -10.10 -17.34 9.75
CA ASN A 176 -10.15 -18.12 8.51
C ASN A 176 -10.78 -17.33 7.36
N GLU A 177 -12.11 -17.19 7.35
CA GLU A 177 -12.87 -16.67 6.21
C GLU A 177 -12.54 -15.22 5.89
N TYR A 178 -12.49 -14.36 6.92
CA TYR A 178 -12.14 -12.95 6.80
C TYR A 178 -10.74 -12.78 6.19
N LEU A 179 -9.73 -13.42 6.80
CA LEU A 179 -8.35 -13.33 6.33
C LEU A 179 -8.19 -13.84 4.88
N SER A 180 -8.75 -15.02 4.58
CA SER A 180 -8.74 -15.61 3.23
C SER A 180 -9.46 -14.71 2.21
N THR A 181 -10.56 -14.07 2.60
CA THR A 181 -11.32 -13.16 1.73
C THR A 181 -10.49 -11.95 1.34
N ILE A 182 -9.76 -11.35 2.28
CA ILE A 182 -8.89 -10.20 1.99
C ILE A 182 -7.76 -10.59 1.05
N GLN A 183 -7.03 -11.67 1.38
CA GLN A 183 -5.92 -12.18 0.57
C GLN A 183 -6.35 -12.49 -0.88
N LYS A 184 -7.54 -13.06 -1.06
CA LYS A 184 -8.05 -13.49 -2.38
C LYS A 184 -8.92 -12.44 -3.08
N ARG A 185 -9.12 -11.25 -2.49
CA ARG A 185 -10.11 -10.27 -2.99
C ARG A 185 -9.81 -9.79 -4.40
N GLY A 186 -8.54 -9.59 -4.74
CA GLY A 186 -8.12 -9.20 -6.08
C GLY A 186 -8.53 -10.22 -7.13
N ALA A 187 -8.24 -11.51 -6.88
CA ALA A 187 -8.60 -12.61 -7.76
C ALA A 187 -10.13 -12.76 -7.91
N ALA A 188 -10.88 -12.60 -6.83
CA ALA A 188 -12.35 -12.63 -6.88
C ALA A 188 -12.92 -11.52 -7.79
N ILE A 189 -12.37 -10.30 -7.71
CA ILE A 189 -12.80 -9.19 -8.58
C ILE A 189 -12.43 -9.46 -10.05
N ILE A 190 -11.23 -9.97 -10.32
CA ILE A 190 -10.81 -10.34 -11.68
C ILE A 190 -11.73 -11.42 -12.26
N SER A 191 -12.05 -12.44 -11.47
CA SER A 191 -12.97 -13.51 -11.90
C SER A 191 -14.34 -12.96 -12.30
N ALA A 192 -14.89 -12.04 -11.48
CA ALA A 192 -16.20 -11.44 -11.68
C ALA A 192 -16.24 -10.40 -12.82
N ARG A 193 -15.24 -9.52 -12.92
CA ARG A 193 -15.24 -8.39 -13.88
C ARG A 193 -14.44 -8.65 -15.16
N LYS A 194 -13.63 -9.71 -15.19
CA LYS A 194 -12.59 -9.97 -16.22
C LYS A 194 -11.53 -8.87 -16.35
N LEU A 195 -11.52 -7.92 -15.42
CA LEU A 195 -10.62 -6.78 -15.35
C LEU A 195 -10.11 -6.63 -13.90
N SER A 196 -8.93 -6.02 -13.75
CA SER A 196 -8.38 -5.71 -12.45
C SER A 196 -9.24 -4.70 -11.67
N SER A 197 -9.02 -4.62 -10.36
CA SER A 197 -9.78 -3.74 -9.46
C SER A 197 -9.30 -2.28 -9.51
N ALA A 198 -9.21 -1.71 -10.72
CA ALA A 198 -8.59 -0.41 -11.00
C ALA A 198 -9.21 0.75 -10.18
N MET A 199 -10.55 0.89 -10.20
CA MET A 199 -11.25 1.96 -9.47
C MET A 199 -10.96 1.94 -7.96
N SER A 200 -11.04 0.76 -7.33
CA SER A 200 -10.75 0.65 -5.90
C SER A 200 -9.26 0.88 -5.57
N ALA A 201 -8.35 0.51 -6.48
CA ALA A 201 -6.93 0.81 -6.33
C ALA A 201 -6.68 2.33 -6.42
N ALA A 202 -7.27 3.02 -7.41
CA ALA A 202 -7.20 4.46 -7.53
C ALA A 202 -7.73 5.17 -6.27
N LYS A 203 -8.87 4.73 -5.73
CA LYS A 203 -9.37 5.26 -4.45
C LYS A 203 -8.40 5.02 -3.30
N ALA A 204 -7.77 3.84 -3.22
CA ALA A 204 -6.78 3.56 -2.19
C ALA A 204 -5.54 4.46 -2.30
N ILE A 205 -5.11 4.81 -3.51
CA ILE A 205 -4.02 5.77 -3.75
C ILE A 205 -4.41 7.15 -3.22
N VAL A 206 -5.59 7.65 -3.60
CA VAL A 206 -6.11 8.94 -3.12
C VAL A 206 -6.19 8.97 -1.60
N ASP A 207 -6.75 7.91 -0.99
CA ASP A 207 -6.86 7.75 0.45
C ASP A 207 -5.51 7.76 1.16
N HIS A 208 -4.54 7.01 0.63
CA HIS A 208 -3.20 6.94 1.18
C HIS A 208 -2.54 8.31 1.16
N MET A 209 -2.55 8.99 0.01
CA MET A 209 -1.92 10.30 -0.13
C MET A 209 -2.64 11.37 0.66
N HIS A 210 -3.97 11.33 0.72
CA HIS A 210 -4.77 12.25 1.53
C HIS A 210 -4.36 12.18 2.99
N ASP A 211 -4.37 10.99 3.60
CA ASP A 211 -4.04 10.86 5.02
C ASP A 211 -2.56 11.11 5.26
N TRP A 212 -1.69 10.78 4.31
CA TRP A 212 -0.28 11.16 4.39
C TRP A 212 -0.10 12.68 4.39
N TRP A 213 -0.89 13.42 3.61
CA TRP A 213 -0.75 14.87 3.49
C TRP A 213 -1.42 15.65 4.62
N PHE A 214 -2.59 15.20 5.06
CA PHE A 214 -3.45 15.92 6.01
C PHE A 214 -3.45 15.33 7.43
N GLY A 215 -2.92 14.11 7.60
CA GLY A 215 -2.82 13.43 8.89
C GLY A 215 -3.99 12.51 9.20
N THR A 216 -3.82 11.69 10.24
CA THR A 216 -4.88 10.85 10.81
C THR A 216 -5.52 11.53 12.02
N LYS A 217 -6.73 11.11 12.38
CA LYS A 217 -7.40 11.60 13.60
C LYS A 217 -6.71 11.07 14.85
N PRO A 218 -6.72 11.81 15.98
CA PRO A 218 -6.16 11.32 17.24
C PRO A 218 -6.73 9.95 17.65
N GLY A 219 -5.86 8.98 17.92
CA GLY A 219 -6.25 7.61 18.29
C GLY A 219 -6.78 6.75 17.14
N GLU A 220 -6.73 7.25 15.90
CA GLU A 220 -7.01 6.49 14.69
C GLU A 220 -5.74 6.28 13.86
N TRP A 221 -5.56 5.06 13.36
CA TRP A 221 -4.47 4.73 12.44
C TRP A 221 -4.98 4.22 11.11
N VAL A 222 -4.10 4.36 10.12
CA VAL A 222 -4.20 3.70 8.82
C VAL A 222 -3.03 2.73 8.67
N THR A 223 -2.97 2.05 7.55
CA THR A 223 -1.87 1.14 7.25
C THR A 223 -1.07 1.61 6.05
N MET A 224 0.25 1.62 6.21
CA MET A 224 1.21 1.98 5.16
C MET A 224 2.35 0.96 5.17
N SER A 225 2.83 0.56 3.99
CA SER A 225 4.11 -0.16 3.88
C SER A 225 5.24 0.86 3.87
N VAL A 226 6.07 0.81 4.90
CA VAL A 226 7.14 1.76 5.20
C VAL A 226 8.42 1.01 5.51
N ILE A 227 9.56 1.71 5.51
CA ILE A 227 10.83 1.11 5.91
C ILE A 227 10.75 0.63 7.36
N SER A 228 11.10 -0.64 7.58
CA SER A 228 11.06 -1.26 8.90
C SER A 228 12.16 -0.73 9.82
N ASP A 229 11.76 -0.35 11.04
CA ASP A 229 12.65 0.07 12.14
C ASP A 229 12.86 -1.04 13.19
N GLY A 230 12.43 -2.27 12.90
CA GLY A 230 12.51 -3.41 13.83
C GLY A 230 11.28 -3.55 14.74
N SER A 231 10.28 -2.67 14.59
CA SER A 231 9.02 -2.76 15.32
C SER A 231 8.42 -4.14 15.29
N TYR A 232 7.95 -4.61 16.45
CA TYR A 232 7.29 -5.91 16.60
C TYR A 232 8.17 -7.12 16.19
N GLY A 233 9.48 -6.93 16.04
CA GLY A 233 10.40 -7.96 15.55
C GLY A 233 10.38 -8.13 14.03
N ALA A 234 9.83 -7.18 13.27
CA ALA A 234 9.99 -7.14 11.83
C ALA A 234 11.48 -7.09 11.46
N PRO A 235 11.92 -7.82 10.42
CA PRO A 235 13.28 -7.65 9.89
C PRO A 235 13.55 -6.19 9.51
N LEU A 236 14.80 -5.75 9.70
CA LEU A 236 15.25 -4.45 9.21
C LEU A 236 15.45 -4.51 7.68
N ASP A 237 15.51 -3.32 7.07
CA ASP A 237 15.84 -3.16 5.65
C ASP A 237 14.84 -3.89 4.71
N ILE A 238 13.56 -3.82 5.05
CA ILE A 238 12.43 -4.23 4.20
C ILE A 238 11.34 -3.15 4.27
N MET A 239 10.58 -3.01 3.20
CA MET A 239 9.32 -2.25 3.23
C MET A 239 8.22 -3.17 3.76
N PHE A 240 7.69 -2.87 4.94
CA PHE A 240 6.73 -3.71 5.65
C PHE A 240 5.51 -2.89 6.05
N SER A 241 4.33 -3.48 5.92
CA SER A 241 3.07 -2.81 6.28
C SER A 241 2.86 -2.77 7.78
N PHE A 242 2.68 -1.56 8.32
CA PHE A 242 2.46 -1.30 9.73
C PHE A 242 1.21 -0.42 9.94
N PRO A 243 0.57 -0.49 11.12
CA PRO A 243 -0.33 0.57 11.56
C PRO A 243 0.48 1.84 11.81
N VAL A 244 0.05 2.95 11.23
CA VAL A 244 0.71 4.25 11.36
C VAL A 244 -0.29 5.35 11.70
N GLU A 245 0.16 6.26 12.55
CA GLU A 245 -0.45 7.56 12.75
C GLU A 245 0.31 8.61 11.95
N ILE A 246 -0.40 9.60 11.41
CA ILE A 246 0.21 10.61 10.56
C ILE A 246 -0.08 12.00 11.11
N LYS A 247 0.98 12.79 11.27
CA LYS A 247 0.89 14.19 11.68
C LYS A 247 1.96 15.00 10.94
N ASP A 248 1.61 16.19 10.46
CA ASP A 248 2.54 17.10 9.79
C ASP A 248 3.31 16.43 8.62
N LYS A 249 2.59 15.60 7.83
CA LYS A 249 3.13 14.82 6.70
C LYS A 249 4.19 13.77 7.06
N LYS A 250 4.29 13.43 8.35
CA LYS A 250 5.18 12.39 8.88
C LYS A 250 4.34 11.28 9.48
N TRP A 251 4.62 10.05 9.07
CA TRP A 251 4.04 8.87 9.68
C TRP A 251 4.89 8.44 10.88
N LYS A 252 4.25 7.76 11.83
CA LYS A 252 4.90 7.05 12.93
C LYS A 252 4.22 5.70 13.10
N ILE A 253 5.02 4.64 13.18
CA ILE A 253 4.51 3.30 13.49
C ILE A 253 3.88 3.34 14.88
N VAL A 254 2.62 2.94 14.98
CA VAL A 254 1.95 2.71 16.27
C VAL A 254 2.74 1.64 17.02
N LYS A 255 2.97 1.84 18.32
CA LYS A 255 3.79 0.93 19.16
C LYS A 255 2.91 0.22 20.19
N ASN A 256 3.47 -0.78 20.86
CA ASN A 256 2.89 -1.44 22.05
C ASN A 256 1.54 -2.14 21.81
N LEU A 257 1.30 -2.62 20.59
CA LEU A 257 0.16 -3.48 20.28
C LEU A 257 0.51 -4.94 20.62
N SER A 258 -0.33 -5.61 21.40
CA SER A 258 -0.13 -7.03 21.73
C SER A 258 -0.48 -7.94 20.56
N MET A 259 0.26 -9.03 20.40
CA MET A 259 -0.03 -10.11 19.44
C MET A 259 -0.06 -11.45 20.17
N ASP A 260 -1.11 -12.24 19.92
CA ASP A 260 -1.14 -13.65 20.34
C ASP A 260 -0.23 -14.51 19.45
N ASP A 261 -0.04 -15.78 19.81
CA ASP A 261 0.90 -16.65 19.09
C ASP A 261 0.43 -16.96 17.66
N TRP A 262 -0.88 -16.95 17.42
CA TRP A 262 -1.43 -17.08 16.07
C TRP A 262 -1.07 -15.86 15.21
N ALA A 263 -1.29 -14.65 15.73
CA ALA A 263 -0.93 -13.40 15.05
C ALA A 263 0.57 -13.32 14.77
N LYS A 264 1.43 -13.67 15.75
CA LYS A 264 2.89 -13.77 15.54
C LYS A 264 3.23 -14.75 14.43
N SER A 265 2.54 -15.90 14.33
CA SER A 265 2.79 -16.87 13.26
C SER A 265 2.45 -16.31 11.87
N LYS A 266 1.35 -15.55 11.74
CA LYS A 266 0.95 -14.90 10.48
C LYS A 266 1.88 -13.74 10.11
N PHE A 267 2.26 -12.94 11.10
CA PHE A 267 3.25 -11.88 10.95
C PHE A 267 4.58 -12.44 10.43
N LYS A 268 5.06 -13.56 11.01
CA LYS A 268 6.31 -14.20 10.58
C LYS A 268 6.27 -14.65 9.12
N ILE A 269 5.19 -15.30 8.68
CA ILE A 269 5.05 -15.78 7.29
C ILE A 269 5.25 -14.64 6.28
N THR A 270 4.61 -13.50 6.52
CA THR A 270 4.70 -12.36 5.59
C THR A 270 6.01 -11.59 5.71
N ALA A 271 6.64 -11.59 6.90
CA ALA A 271 7.98 -11.05 7.10
C ALA A 271 9.04 -11.89 6.36
N ASP A 272 8.97 -13.21 6.47
CA ASP A 272 9.89 -14.14 5.80
C ASP A 272 9.79 -13.99 4.28
N GLU A 273 8.58 -13.88 3.71
CA GLU A 273 8.40 -13.64 2.27
C GLU A 273 9.10 -12.36 1.81
N LEU A 274 9.01 -11.26 2.57
CA LEU A 274 9.68 -10.00 2.23
C LEU A 274 11.20 -10.09 2.31
N VAL A 275 11.74 -10.89 3.22
CA VAL A 275 13.18 -11.16 3.32
C VAL A 275 13.65 -11.93 2.09
N GLU A 276 12.93 -12.99 1.70
CA GLU A 276 13.22 -13.75 0.49
C GLU A 276 13.15 -12.87 -0.76
N GLU A 277 12.11 -12.04 -0.90
CA GLU A 277 11.99 -11.12 -2.05
C GLU A 277 13.12 -10.09 -2.10
N ARG A 278 13.52 -9.53 -0.96
CA ARG A 278 14.67 -8.63 -0.88
C ARG A 278 15.95 -9.32 -1.33
N GLU A 279 16.22 -10.53 -0.85
CA GLU A 279 17.44 -11.28 -1.22
C GLU A 279 17.46 -11.60 -2.72
N MET A 280 16.32 -11.95 -3.31
CA MET A 280 16.17 -12.10 -4.75
C MET A 280 16.39 -10.79 -5.51
N ALA A 281 15.90 -9.67 -4.98
CA ALA A 281 16.05 -8.35 -5.59
C ALA A 281 17.50 -7.83 -5.55
N LEU A 282 18.22 -8.10 -4.46
CA LEU A 282 19.61 -7.69 -4.28
C LEU A 282 20.60 -8.55 -5.06
N SER A 283 20.25 -9.81 -5.34
CA SER A 283 21.05 -10.71 -6.17
C SER A 283 20.86 -10.51 -7.69
N THR A 284 20.07 -9.51 -8.07
CA THR A 284 19.72 -9.15 -9.46
C THR A 284 20.43 -7.88 -9.91
#